data_AF-A0A095UX33-F1
#
_entry.id   AF-A0A095UX33-F1
#
_cell.length_a   1.000
_cell.length_b   1.000
_cell.length_c   1.000
_cell.angle_alpha   90.00
_cell.angle_beta   90.00
_cell.angle_gamma   90.00
#
_symmetry.space_group_name_H-M   'P 1'
#
loop_
_entity.id
_entity.type
_entity.pdbx_description
1 polymer ?
#
loop_
_entity_poly.entity_id
_entity_poly.type
_entity_poly.pdbx_seq_one_letter_code
_entity_poly.pdbx_strand_id
1 'polypeptide(L)'
;MPLKHEARELLSLLAYVYLENNRPEKAAVLLNALHALDMAGPRELATLALARLRAGKPESALSTLDALAMQGGAGAPFHLIRAQTLLALERREEAAAAMRAYVASRPAAATETETI
;
A
#
# COMPACT_ATOMS: atom_id res chain seq x y z
N MET A 1 -11.68 7.95 -22.12
CA MET A 1 -10.70 7.93 -23.22
C MET A 1 -9.74 6.77 -23.00
N PRO A 2 -9.59 5.86 -23.96
CA PRO A 2 -8.79 4.62 -23.83
C PRO A 2 -7.33 4.89 -23.44
N LEU A 3 -6.73 5.97 -23.95
CA LEU A 3 -5.36 6.41 -23.65
C LEU A 3 -5.07 6.59 -22.15
N LYS A 4 -6.04 7.02 -21.35
CA LYS A 4 -5.85 7.21 -19.90
C LYS A 4 -5.78 5.87 -19.17
N HIS A 5 -6.48 4.84 -19.65
CA HIS A 5 -6.49 3.53 -19.01
C HIS A 5 -5.17 2.80 -19.26
N GLU A 6 -4.72 2.75 -20.51
CA GLU A 6 -3.44 2.13 -20.90
C GLU A 6 -2.25 2.78 -20.19
N ALA A 7 -2.24 4.12 -20.11
CA ALA A 7 -1.20 4.85 -19.38
C ALA A 7 -1.19 4.50 -17.88
N ARG A 8 -2.38 4.34 -17.26
CA ARG A 8 -2.49 3.90 -15.87
C ARG A 8 -1.91 2.51 -15.67
N GLU A 9 -2.32 1.56 -16.50
CA GLU A 9 -1.87 0.16 -16.41
C GLU A 9 -0.35 0.05 -16.61
N LEU A 10 0.19 0.75 -17.61
CA LEU A 10 1.62 0.77 -17.88
C LEU A 10 2.43 1.33 -16.69
N LEU A 11 1.99 2.46 -16.14
CA LEU A 11 2.67 3.08 -14.98
C LEU A 11 2.57 2.21 -13.73
N SER A 12 1.42 1.58 -13.48
CA SER A 12 1.23 0.63 -12.39
C SER A 12 2.13 -0.60 -12.53
N LEU A 13 2.23 -1.16 -13.74
CA LEU A 13 3.11 -2.30 -14.02
C LEU A 13 4.58 -1.92 -13.83
N LEU A 14 5.01 -0.78 -14.35
CA LEU A 14 6.40 -0.32 -14.21
C LEU A 14 6.75 -0.03 -12.75
N ALA A 15 5.82 0.54 -11.98
CA ALA A 15 6.01 0.74 -10.54
C ALA A 15 6.17 -0.59 -9.80
N TYR A 16 5.38 -1.60 -10.14
CA TYR A 16 5.54 -2.95 -9.61
C TYR A 16 6.92 -3.53 -9.95
N VAL A 17 7.35 -3.45 -11.21
CA VAL A 17 8.69 -3.92 -11.64
C VAL A 17 9.79 -3.20 -10.86
N TYR A 18 9.68 -1.90 -10.61
CA TYR A 18 10.65 -1.18 -9.79
C TYR A 18 10.68 -1.65 -8.34
N LEU A 19 9.54 -2.01 -7.74
CA LEU A 19 9.49 -2.56 -6.39
C LEU A 19 10.13 -3.95 -6.30
N GLU A 20 9.88 -4.81 -7.28
CA GLU A 20 10.50 -6.15 -7.36
C GLU A 20 12.02 -6.07 -7.54
N ASN A 21 12.51 -5.00 -8.19
CA ASN A 21 13.94 -4.75 -8.39
C ASN A 21 14.58 -3.88 -7.29
N ASN A 22 13.95 -3.76 -6.13
CA ASN A 22 14.41 -2.97 -4.98
C ASN A 22 14.77 -1.51 -5.33
N ARG A 23 13.97 -0.87 -6.19
CA ARG A 23 14.06 0.56 -6.54
C ARG A 23 12.81 1.32 -6.08
N PRO A 24 12.56 1.39 -4.76
CA PRO A 24 11.31 1.93 -4.23
C PRO A 24 11.11 3.42 -4.53
N GLU A 25 12.18 4.21 -4.67
CA GLU A 25 12.10 5.63 -5.02
C GLU A 25 11.50 5.83 -6.40
N LYS A 26 11.93 5.03 -7.38
CA LYS A 26 11.40 5.10 -8.75
C LYS A 26 9.94 4.68 -8.81
N ALA A 27 9.57 3.62 -8.08
CA ALA A 27 8.18 3.21 -7.96
C ALA A 27 7.32 4.32 -7.34
N ALA A 28 7.80 4.96 -6.27
CA ALA A 28 7.10 6.05 -5.61
C ALA A 28 6.88 7.24 -6.55
N VAL A 29 7.85 7.58 -7.42
CA VAL A 29 7.68 8.66 -8.42
C VAL A 29 6.52 8.36 -9.38
N LEU A 30 6.48 7.15 -9.95
CA LEU A 30 5.42 6.78 -10.90
C LEU A 30 4.03 6.75 -10.24
N LEU A 31 3.94 6.16 -9.06
CA LEU A 31 2.68 6.07 -8.33
C LEU A 31 2.22 7.44 -7.81
N ASN A 32 3.15 8.32 -7.46
CA ASN A 32 2.83 9.70 -7.11
C ASN A 32 2.35 10.50 -8.33
N ALA A 33 2.90 10.24 -9.52
CA ALA A 33 2.39 10.82 -10.76
C ALA A 33 0.96 10.33 -11.04
N LEU A 34 0.67 9.04 -10.88
CA LEU A 34 -0.70 8.52 -10.98
C LEU A 34 -1.65 9.18 -9.98
N HIS A 35 -1.20 9.38 -8.74
CA HIS A 35 -1.99 10.06 -7.72
C HIS A 35 -2.26 11.53 -8.07
N ALA A 36 -1.25 12.28 -8.50
CA ALA A 36 -1.38 13.68 -8.87
C ALA A 36 -2.25 13.91 -10.12
N LEU A 37 -2.44 12.87 -10.95
CA LEU A 37 -3.32 12.90 -12.12
C LEU A 37 -4.74 12.39 -11.82
N ASP A 38 -5.08 12.13 -10.54
CA ASP A 38 -6.35 11.52 -10.10
C ASP A 38 -6.62 10.15 -10.76
N MET A 39 -5.55 9.44 -11.11
CA MET A 39 -5.59 8.13 -11.77
C MET A 39 -5.26 6.97 -10.81
N ALA A 40 -4.87 7.27 -9.57
CA ALA A 40 -4.60 6.26 -8.55
C ALA A 40 -5.90 5.79 -7.88
N GLY A 41 -6.13 4.48 -7.88
CA GLY A 41 -7.15 3.85 -7.05
C GLY A 41 -6.60 3.39 -5.70
N PRO A 42 -7.43 2.73 -4.89
CA PRO A 42 -7.03 2.24 -3.57
C PRO A 42 -5.78 1.35 -3.58
N ARG A 43 -5.63 0.51 -4.60
CA ARG A 43 -4.48 -0.38 -4.78
C ARG A 43 -3.20 0.39 -5.08
N GLU A 44 -3.26 1.36 -5.99
CA GLU A 44 -2.10 2.20 -6.33
C GLU A 44 -1.66 3.06 -5.14
N LEU A 45 -2.60 3.58 -4.35
CA LEU A 45 -2.28 4.32 -3.12
C LEU A 45 -1.63 3.44 -2.05
N ALA A 46 -2.14 2.22 -1.84
CA ALA A 46 -1.49 1.27 -0.93
C ALA A 46 -0.06 0.94 -1.41
N THR A 47 0.12 0.78 -2.72
CA THR A 47 1.43 0.51 -3.32
C THR A 47 2.36 1.73 -3.21
N LEU A 48 1.83 2.96 -3.33
CA LEU A 48 2.58 4.20 -3.12
C LEU A 48 3.06 4.31 -1.67
N ALA A 49 2.20 4.01 -0.70
CA ALA A 49 2.58 3.97 0.71
C ALA A 49 3.69 2.95 0.97
N LEU A 50 3.58 1.74 0.42
CA LEU A 50 4.62 0.71 0.53
C LEU A 50 5.94 1.17 -0.11
N ALA A 51 5.89 1.79 -1.30
CA ALA A 51 7.08 2.31 -1.98
C ALA A 51 7.75 3.42 -1.16
N ARG A 52 6.97 4.35 -0.60
CA ARG A 52 7.48 5.41 0.30
C ARG A 52 8.12 4.83 1.55
N LEU A 53 7.51 3.83 2.18
CA LEU A 53 8.07 3.14 3.34
C LEU A 53 9.41 2.46 3.01
N ARG A 54 9.47 1.68 1.92
CA ARG A 54 10.71 1.01 1.47
C ARG A 54 11.81 2.00 1.07
N ALA A 55 11.44 3.20 0.62
CA ALA A 55 12.36 4.30 0.32
C ALA A 55 12.78 5.09 1.58
N GLY A 56 12.46 4.62 2.79
CA GLY A 56 12.83 5.30 4.03
C GLY A 56 12.06 6.61 4.29
N LYS A 57 10.85 6.76 3.75
CA LYS A 57 10.00 7.94 3.91
C LYS A 57 8.69 7.60 4.65
N PRO A 58 8.77 7.19 5.92
CA PRO A 58 7.60 6.70 6.66
C PRO A 58 6.52 7.76 6.89
N GLU A 59 6.87 9.04 7.05
CA GLU A 59 5.89 10.13 7.20
C GLU A 59 5.07 10.32 5.92
N SER A 60 5.74 10.25 4.77
CA SER A 60 5.07 10.30 3.46
C SER A 60 4.18 9.08 3.26
N ALA A 61 4.62 7.90 3.71
CA ALA A 61 3.80 6.69 3.64
C ALA A 61 2.54 6.82 4.51
N LEU A 62 2.67 7.35 5.73
CA LEU A 62 1.54 7.56 6.63
C LEU A 62 0.52 8.53 6.04
N SER A 63 0.97 9.66 5.50
CA SER A 63 0.10 10.64 4.83
C SER A 63 -0.67 10.02 3.65
N THR A 64 -0.03 9.13 2.85
CA THR A 64 -0.73 8.40 1.78
C THR A 64 -1.78 7.44 2.33
N LEU A 65 -1.49 6.75 3.44
CA LEU A 65 -2.44 5.85 4.08
C LEU A 65 -3.65 6.63 4.63
N ASP A 66 -3.43 7.80 5.22
CA ASP A 66 -4.54 8.63 5.71
C ASP A 66 -5.46 9.06 4.56
N ALA A 67 -4.89 9.44 3.40
CA ALA A 67 -5.66 9.72 2.19
C ALA A 67 -6.44 8.49 1.69
N LEU A 68 -5.81 7.32 1.69
CA LEU A 68 -6.43 6.06 1.31
C LEU A 68 -7.60 5.68 2.25
N ALA A 69 -7.44 5.90 3.56
CA ALA A 69 -8.49 5.64 4.54
C ALA A 69 -9.72 6.53 4.30
N MET A 70 -9.52 7.81 3.96
CA MET A 70 -10.62 8.72 3.59
C MET A 70 -11.40 8.26 2.34
N GLN A 71 -10.76 7.51 1.45
CA GLN A 71 -11.38 6.91 0.26
C GLN A 71 -12.07 5.56 0.54
N GLY A 72 -12.11 5.11 1.81
CA GLY A 72 -12.67 3.82 2.21
C GLY A 72 -11.75 2.63 1.96
N GLY A 73 -10.47 2.86 1.60
CA GLY A 73 -9.49 1.82 1.34
C GLY A 73 -8.86 1.23 2.61
N ALA A 74 -9.64 0.53 3.43
CA ALA A 74 -9.19 -0.05 4.71
C ALA A 74 -9.14 -1.59 4.70
N GLY A 75 -8.54 -2.18 3.66
CA GLY A 75 -8.37 -3.64 3.56
C GLY A 75 -7.17 -4.18 4.33
N ALA A 76 -6.95 -5.51 4.29
CA ALA A 76 -5.82 -6.15 4.95
C ALA A 76 -4.44 -5.54 4.56
N PRO A 77 -4.12 -5.28 3.27
CA PRO A 77 -2.85 -4.66 2.90
C PRO A 77 -2.66 -3.26 3.52
N PHE A 78 -3.73 -2.48 3.65
CA PHE A 78 -3.69 -1.17 4.29
C PHE A 78 -3.23 -1.27 5.75
N HIS A 79 -3.86 -2.15 6.54
CA HIS A 79 -3.52 -2.31 7.96
C HIS A 79 -2.10 -2.82 8.18
N LEU A 80 -1.61 -3.71 7.31
CA LEU A 80 -0.24 -4.19 7.38
C LEU A 80 0.79 -3.07 7.11
N ILE A 81 0.61 -2.31 6.03
CA ILE A 81 1.52 -1.21 5.67
C ILE A 81 1.45 -0.11 6.73
N ARG A 82 0.26 0.17 7.28
CA ARG A 82 0.08 1.13 8.37
C ARG A 82 0.83 0.70 9.64
N ALA A 83 0.74 -0.57 10.02
CA ALA A 83 1.47 -1.09 11.18
C ALA A 83 3.00 -0.96 11.00
N GLN A 84 3.52 -1.32 9.82
CA GLN A 84 4.95 -1.20 9.52
C GLN A 84 5.41 0.26 9.49
N THR A 85 4.60 1.15 8.93
CA THR A 85 4.87 2.59 8.87
C THR A 85 4.91 3.20 10.28
N LEU A 86 3.92 2.89 11.12
CA LEU A 86 3.87 3.37 12.51
C LEU A 86 5.04 2.83 13.34
N LEU A 87 5.48 1.59 13.08
CA LEU A 87 6.66 1.03 13.73
C LEU A 87 7.93 1.78 13.32
N ALA A 88 8.10 2.12 12.04
CA ALA A 88 9.21 2.92 11.55
C ALA A 88 9.23 4.35 12.11
N LEU A 89 8.07 4.87 12.51
CA LEU A 89 7.89 6.16 13.21
C LEU A 89 7.96 6.03 14.74
N GLU A 90 8.32 4.85 15.27
CA GLU A 90 8.38 4.55 16.71
C GLU A 90 7.05 4.66 17.48
N ARG A 91 5.91 4.72 16.76
CA ARG A 91 4.55 4.80 17.32
C ARG A 91 4.02 3.39 17.67
N ARG A 92 4.69 2.74 18.61
CA ARG A 92 4.52 1.30 18.92
C ARG A 92 3.09 0.89 19.29
N GLU A 93 2.38 1.69 20.08
CA GLU A 93 1.01 1.36 20.50
C GLU A 93 0.03 1.34 19.31
N GLU A 94 0.15 2.33 18.44
CA GLU A 94 -0.68 2.43 17.23
C GLU A 94 -0.31 1.38 16.20
N ALA A 95 0.99 1.05 16.09
CA ALA A 95 1.45 -0.06 15.26
C ALA A 95 0.83 -1.39 15.72
N ALA A 96 0.77 -1.64 17.02
CA ALA A 96 0.12 -2.83 17.58
C ALA A 96 -1.38 -2.85 17.30
N ALA A 97 -2.07 -1.70 17.39
CA ALA A 97 -3.48 -1.59 17.03
C ALA A 97 -3.73 -1.89 15.54
N ALA A 98 -2.91 -1.33 14.65
CA ALA A 98 -2.99 -1.59 13.21
C ALA A 98 -2.71 -3.06 12.88
N MET A 99 -1.76 -3.70 13.56
CA MET A 99 -1.47 -5.12 13.38
C MET A 99 -2.64 -6.02 13.83
N ARG A 100 -3.32 -5.68 14.94
CA ARG A 100 -4.54 -6.38 15.35
C ARG A 100 -5.64 -6.29 14.29
N ALA A 101 -5.84 -5.10 13.71
CA ALA A 101 -6.81 -4.92 12.63
C ALA A 101 -6.44 -5.74 11.39
N TYR A 102 -5.15 -5.80 11.03
CA TYR A 102 -4.68 -6.68 9.96
C TYR A 102 -5.01 -8.16 10.23
N VAL A 103 -4.67 -8.67 11.43
CA VAL A 103 -4.95 -10.05 11.81
C VAL A 103 -6.45 -10.36 11.78
N ALA A 104 -7.29 -9.45 12.28
CA ALA A 104 -8.75 -9.60 12.24
C ALA A 104 -9.31 -9.60 10.81
N SER A 105 -8.66 -8.89 9.88
CA SER A 105 -9.04 -8.84 8.46
C SER A 105 -8.53 -10.02 7.62
N ARG A 106 -7.72 -10.92 8.20
CA ARG A 106 -7.18 -12.08 7.49
C ARG A 106 -8.33 -13.08 7.28
N PRO A 107 -8.63 -13.50 6.04
CA PRO A 107 -9.57 -14.59 5.84
C PRO A 107 -9.04 -15.82 6.58
N ALA A 108 -9.92 -16.52 7.31
CA ALA A 108 -9.62 -17.75 8.01
C ALA A 108 -9.36 -18.88 6.99
N ALA A 109 -8.21 -18.85 6.33
CA ALA A 109 -7.77 -19.89 5.40
C ALA A 109 -6.60 -20.64 6.04
N ALA A 110 -6.90 -21.57 6.96
CA ALA A 110 -6.07 -22.74 7.31
C ALA A 110 -6.64 -23.61 8.46
N THR A 111 -7.96 -23.89 8.53
CA THR A 111 -8.48 -24.93 9.46
C THR A 111 -9.50 -25.90 8.86
N GLU A 112 -9.76 -25.87 7.54
CA GLU A 112 -10.71 -26.81 6.92
C GLU A 112 -10.19 -27.29 5.54
N THR A 113 -9.12 -28.09 5.53
CA THR A 113 -8.85 -29.02 4.39
C THR A 113 -7.78 -30.05 4.78
N GLU A 114 -8.10 -30.96 5.71
CA GLU A 114 -7.50 -32.30 5.71
C GLU A 114 -8.40 -33.27 6.50
N THR A 115 -9.52 -33.64 5.86
CA THR A 115 -10.22 -34.90 6.18
C THR A 115 -10.40 -35.63 4.85
N ILE A 116 -9.43 -36.46 4.50
CA ILE A 116 -9.61 -37.62 3.62
C ILE A 116 -8.86 -38.78 4.26
#